data_AF-A0A653K671-F1
#
_entry.id   AF-A0A653K671-F1
#
_cell.length_a   1.000
_cell.length_b   1.000
_cell.length_c   1.000
_cell.angle_alpha   90.00
_cell.angle_beta   90.00
_cell.angle_gamma   90.00
#
_symmetry.space_group_name_H-M   'P 1'
#
loop_
_entity.id
_entity.type
_entity.pdbx_description
1 polymer ?
#
loop_
_entity_poly.entity_id
_entity_poly.type
_entity_poly.pdbx_seq_one_letter_code
_entity_poly.pdbx_strand_id
1 'polypeptide(L)' 'MRQKNNDWLLIIAFIVFVIFAVAINTWNTVQVCKGQDVYWVNGTQYTCRWLK' A
#
# COMPACT_ATOMS: atom_id res chain seq x y z
N MET A 1 -14.49 3.80 -34.00
CA MET A 1 -14.44 2.55 -33.20
C MET A 1 -13.03 2.27 -32.65
N ARG A 2 -12.43 3.19 -31.87
CA ARG A 2 -11.04 3.04 -31.34
C ARG A 2 -10.93 3.08 -29.81
N GLN A 3 -12.00 3.50 -29.11
CA GLN A 3 -12.05 3.55 -27.64
C GLN A 3 -12.26 2.17 -26.97
N LYS A 4 -13.02 1.25 -27.59
CA LYS A 4 -13.36 -0.07 -26.99
C LYS A 4 -12.17 -1.00 -26.73
N ASN A 5 -11.00 -0.74 -27.30
CA ASN A 5 -9.83 -1.60 -27.16
C ASN A 5 -8.81 -1.09 -26.13
N ASN A 6 -9.14 -0.05 -25.35
CA ASN A 6 -8.25 0.53 -24.34
C ASN A 6 -8.75 0.33 -22.91
N ASP A 7 -9.89 -0.32 -22.69
CA ASP A 7 -10.43 -0.57 -21.34
C ASP A 7 -9.47 -1.41 -20.48
N TRP A 8 -8.67 -2.28 -21.09
CA TRP A 8 -7.63 -3.04 -20.40
C TRP A 8 -6.51 -2.16 -19.82
N LEU A 9 -6.24 -0.98 -20.40
CA LEU A 9 -5.26 -0.03 -19.86
C LEU A 9 -5.70 0.53 -18.52
N LEU A 10 -7.00 0.77 -18.33
CA LEU A 10 -7.55 1.21 -17.04
C LEU A 10 -7.37 0.13 -15.97
N ILE A 11 -7.55 -1.13 -16.33
CA ILE A 11 -7.32 -2.26 -15.42
C ILE A 11 -5.84 -2.32 -15.00
N ILE A 12 -4.92 -2.20 -15.96
CA ILE A 12 -3.48 -2.20 -15.64
C ILE A 12 -3.10 -0.99 -14.79
N ALA A 13 -3.60 0.20 -15.13
CA ALA A 13 -3.35 1.41 -14.36
C ALA A 13 -3.86 1.25 -12.92
N PHE A 14 -5.03 0.63 -12.72
CA PHE A 14 -5.57 0.34 -11.39
C PHE A 14 -4.70 -0.67 -10.63
N ILE A 15 -4.26 -1.76 -11.26
CA ILE A 15 -3.37 -2.74 -10.64
C ILE A 15 -2.08 -2.07 -10.17
N VAL A 16 -1.45 -1.28 -11.05
CA VAL A 16 -0.23 -0.53 -10.73
C VAL A 16 -0.47 0.42 -9.56
N PHE A 17 -1.58 1.15 -9.57
CA PHE A 17 -1.95 2.04 -8.47
C PHE A 17 -2.09 1.31 -7.13
N VAL A 18 -2.76 0.15 -7.10
CA VAL A 18 -2.91 -0.68 -5.90
C VAL A 18 -1.55 -1.15 -5.38
N ILE A 19 -0.66 -1.60 -6.27
CA ILE A 19 0.70 -2.02 -5.90
C ILE A 19 1.46 -0.86 -5.24
N PHE A 20 1.42 0.32 -5.84
CA PHE A 20 2.07 1.51 -5.27
C PHE A 20 1.48 1.91 -3.91
N ALA A 21 0.15 1.89 -3.77
CA ALA A 21 -0.51 2.21 -2.52
C ALA A 21 -0.11 1.24 -1.38
N VAL A 22 -0.03 -0.06 -1.68
CA VAL A 22 0.43 -1.07 -0.71
C VAL A 22 1.90 -0.87 -0.35
N ALA A 23 2.76 -0.59 -1.35
CA ALA A 23 4.18 -0.36 -1.13
C ALA A 23 4.43 0.86 -0.22
N ILE A 24 3.75 1.98 -0.46
CA ILE A 24 3.88 3.20 0.34
C ILE A 24 3.39 2.98 1.77
N ASN A 25 2.23 2.35 1.96
CA ASN A 25 1.72 2.05 3.30
C ASN A 25 2.66 1.12 4.07
N THR A 26 3.18 0.09 3.41
CA THR A 26 4.17 -0.82 4.01
C THR A 26 5.44 -0.06 4.39
N TRP A 27 5.97 0.79 3.50
CA TRP A 27 7.17 1.57 3.77
C TRP A 27 7.00 2.50 4.98
N ASN A 28 5.89 3.24 5.04
CA ASN A 28 5.59 4.12 6.18
C ASN A 28 5.50 3.34 7.48
N THR A 29 4.85 2.17 7.46
CA THR A 29 4.76 1.30 8.63
C THR A 29 6.14 0.81 9.07
N VAL A 30 7.00 0.37 8.14
CA VAL A 30 8.38 -0.02 8.43
C VAL A 30 9.19 1.13 9.02
N GLN A 31 9.04 2.36 8.51
CA GLN A 31 9.74 3.53 9.05
C GLN A 31 9.30 3.85 10.48
N VAL A 32 8.00 3.79 10.78
CA VAL A 32 7.49 3.92 12.15
C VAL A 32 8.07 2.83 13.05
N CYS A 33 8.08 1.59 12.57
CA CYS A 33 8.59 0.43 13.31
C CYS A 33 10.10 0.45 13.59
N LYS A 34 10.88 1.28 12.90
CA LYS A 34 12.29 1.51 13.25
C LYS A 34 12.45 2.34 14.52
N GLY A 35 11.53 3.27 14.80
CA GLY A 35 11.58 4.17 15.95
C GLY A 35 10.65 3.77 17.10
N GLN A 36 9.70 2.87 16.86
CA GLN A 36 8.66 2.49 17.81
C GLN A 36 8.40 0.97 17.77
N ASP A 37 7.94 0.40 18.89
CA ASP A 37 7.60 -1.03 18.96
C ASP A 37 6.19 -1.35 18.46
N VAL A 38 5.37 -0.32 18.22
CA VAL A 38 3.95 -0.44 17.86
C VAL A 38 3.55 0.64 16.87
N TYR A 39 2.58 0.33 16.01
CA TYR A 39 1.95 1.27 15.08
C TYR A 39 0.43 1.20 15.20
N TRP A 40 -0.27 2.26 14.80
CA TRP A 40 -1.72 2.38 14.97
C TRP A 40 -2.40 2.50 13.61
N VAL A 41 -3.46 1.72 13.39
CA VAL A 41 -4.31 1.82 12.19
C VAL A 41 -5.76 1.90 12.63
N ASN A 42 -6.44 3.01 12.29
CA ASN A 42 -7.84 3.26 12.64
C ASN A 42 -8.17 2.99 14.13
N GLY A 43 -7.28 3.41 15.04
CA GLY A 43 -7.44 3.23 16.48
C GLY A 43 -7.11 1.82 17.01
N THR A 44 -6.78 0.87 16.15
CA THR A 44 -6.28 -0.45 16.54
C THR A 44 -4.75 -0.44 16.62
N GLN A 45 -4.20 -0.96 17.70
CA GLN A 45 -2.76 -1.07 17.92
C GLN A 45 -2.21 -2.38 17.34
N TYR A 46 -1.12 -2.29 16.59
CA TYR A 46 -0.40 -3.42 16.03
C TYR A 46 1.06 -3.40 16.49
N THR A 47 1.62 -4.58 16.73
CA THR A 47 3.02 -4.72 17.13
C THR A 47 3.93 -4.76 15.90
N CYS A 48 5.06 -4.05 15.97
CA CYS A 48 6.05 -3.98 14.89
C CYS A 48 6.95 -5.22 14.75
N ARG A 49 6.65 -6.33 15.44
CA ARG A 49 7.52 -7.51 15.57
C ARG A 49 8.03 -8.08 14.24
N TRP A 50 7.23 -7.99 13.17
CA TRP A 50 7.55 -8.52 11.84
C TRP A 50 8.18 -7.49 10.89
N LEU A 51 8.20 -6.21 11.27
CA LEU A 51 8.61 -5.08 10.43
C LEU A 51 9.85 -4.36 10.98
N LYS A 52 10.43 -4.87 12.07
CA LYS A 52 11.64 -4.36 12.70
C LYS A 52 12.89 -4.98 12.09
#